data_AF-A0A4Q6BB86-F1
#
_entry.id   AF-A0A4Q6BB86-F1
#
_cell.length_a   1.000
_cell.length_b   1.000
_cell.length_c   1.000
_cell.angle_alpha   90.00
_cell.angle_beta   90.00
_cell.angle_gamma   90.00
#
_symmetry.space_group_name_H-M   'P 1'
#
loop_
_entity.id
_entity.type
_entity.pdbx_description
1 polymer ?
#
loop_
_entity_poly.entity_id
_entity_poly.type
_entity_poly.pdbx_seq_one_letter_code
_entity_poly.pdbx_strand_id
1 'polypeptide(L)'
;MSFTDLGLGTDLDTSRVKQLFARHRVVHFKNVTDLVDQAVLAFQKGEPIFWAQGRMEYGPRALGHRSIIARADSTELKDALNIRLKKRVWYQPFCPVMLDSDARELLEDYREPFPFMTCAFWVKKSERPSVIGTLNVDGSCRPQILADSDPSGYAELLRAWKKTHGRGVLLNTSLNVHGEPLASTVEDLKRAF
;
A
#
# COMPACT_ATOMS: atom_id res chain seq x y z
N MET A 1 -15.35 3.46 -21.74
CA MET A 1 -14.69 2.42 -20.91
C MET A 1 -13.96 3.14 -19.80
N SER A 2 -14.34 2.91 -18.54
CA SER A 2 -13.56 3.37 -17.40
C SER A 2 -12.46 2.34 -17.15
N PHE A 3 -11.23 2.78 -16.95
CA PHE A 3 -10.20 1.88 -16.41
C PHE A 3 -10.63 1.45 -15.00
N THR A 4 -10.52 0.16 -14.70
CA THR A 4 -10.77 -0.41 -13.35
C THR A 4 -9.49 -0.91 -12.71
N ASP A 5 -8.47 -1.20 -13.52
CA ASP A 5 -7.13 -1.61 -13.14
C ASP A 5 -6.13 -0.93 -14.08
N LEU A 6 -4.99 -0.48 -13.53
CA LEU A 6 -3.89 0.12 -14.27
C LEU A 6 -2.68 -0.80 -14.42
N GLY A 7 -2.78 -2.08 -14.08
CA GLY A 7 -1.79 -3.14 -14.33
C GLY A 7 -1.50 -3.41 -15.81
N LEU A 8 -1.03 -2.39 -16.54
CA LEU A 8 -0.79 -2.39 -17.97
C LEU A 8 0.70 -2.53 -18.32
N GLY A 9 1.58 -2.48 -17.32
CA GLY A 9 3.02 -2.61 -17.48
C GLY A 9 3.49 -4.06 -17.59
N THR A 10 4.78 -4.27 -17.33
CA THR A 10 5.42 -5.58 -17.32
C THR A 10 5.01 -6.38 -16.11
N ASP A 11 4.83 -7.68 -16.30
CA ASP A 11 4.63 -8.62 -15.19
C ASP A 11 5.97 -8.94 -14.49
N LEU A 12 5.90 -9.36 -13.24
CA LEU A 12 7.06 -9.76 -12.47
C LEU A 12 7.42 -11.22 -12.81
N ASP A 13 8.61 -11.43 -13.38
CA ASP A 13 9.13 -12.78 -13.60
C ASP A 13 9.56 -13.44 -12.28
N THR A 14 8.61 -14.08 -11.62
CA THR A 14 8.82 -14.75 -10.33
C THR A 14 9.73 -15.98 -10.42
N SER A 15 9.96 -16.54 -11.62
CA SER A 15 10.87 -17.68 -11.80
C SER A 15 12.32 -17.34 -11.41
N ARG A 16 12.69 -16.06 -11.58
CA ARG A 16 14.02 -15.53 -11.25
C ARG A 16 14.22 -15.26 -9.77
N VAL A 17 13.15 -15.17 -8.98
CA VAL A 17 13.22 -14.88 -7.53
C VAL A 17 14.11 -15.89 -6.82
N LYS A 18 13.94 -17.19 -7.10
CA LYS A 18 14.77 -18.25 -6.49
C LYS A 18 16.26 -18.08 -6.80
N GLN A 19 16.60 -17.74 -8.05
CA GLN A 19 17.98 -17.57 -8.49
C GLN A 19 18.62 -16.32 -7.87
N LEU A 20 17.88 -15.21 -7.81
CA LEU A 20 18.31 -13.96 -7.18
C LEU A 20 18.55 -14.12 -5.69
N PHE A 21 17.64 -14.81 -4.98
CA PHE A 21 17.72 -15.00 -3.53
C PHE A 21 18.89 -15.91 -3.14
N ALA A 22 19.15 -16.97 -3.93
CA ALA A 22 20.32 -17.82 -3.75
C ALA A 22 21.65 -17.05 -3.89
N ARG A 23 21.74 -16.11 -4.83
CA ARG A 23 22.96 -15.31 -5.07
C ARG A 23 23.22 -14.25 -4.00
N HIS A 24 22.21 -13.86 -3.22
CA HIS A 24 22.28 -12.67 -2.36
C HIS A 24 22.06 -12.94 -0.87
N ARG A 25 22.21 -14.19 -0.42
CA ARG A 25 22.12 -14.60 0.99
C ARG A 25 20.78 -14.19 1.63
N VAL A 26 19.69 -14.15 0.85
CA VAL A 26 18.35 -14.08 1.41
C VAL A 26 18.13 -15.38 2.17
N VAL A 27 18.02 -15.27 3.50
CA VAL A 27 18.13 -16.43 4.41
C VAL A 27 16.84 -17.27 4.39
N HIS A 28 15.70 -16.65 4.10
CA HIS A 28 14.40 -17.31 4.12
C HIS A 28 13.53 -16.92 2.92
N PHE A 29 13.09 -17.94 2.20
CA PHE A 29 12.08 -17.85 1.14
C PHE A 29 11.07 -18.96 1.37
N LYS A 30 9.78 -18.62 1.30
CA LYS A 30 8.69 -19.58 1.49
C LYS A 30 7.61 -19.30 0.46
N ASN A 31 7.16 -20.34 -0.22
CA ASN A 31 5.88 -20.28 -0.93
C ASN A 31 4.78 -20.36 0.13
N VAL A 32 4.00 -19.28 0.26
CA VAL A 32 2.87 -19.19 1.18
C VAL A 32 1.58 -19.29 0.39
N THR A 33 0.64 -20.11 0.89
CA THR A 33 -0.73 -20.21 0.37
C THR A 33 -1.65 -19.21 1.06
N ASP A 34 -1.26 -18.74 2.23
CA ASP A 34 -1.96 -17.86 3.17
C ASP A 34 -1.35 -16.45 3.18
N LEU A 35 -1.02 -15.90 2.01
CA LEU A 35 -0.30 -14.62 1.87
C LEU A 35 -0.99 -13.47 2.64
N VAL A 36 -2.31 -13.39 2.56
CA VAL A 36 -3.12 -12.36 3.22
C VAL A 36 -3.02 -12.47 4.74
N ASP A 37 -3.14 -13.68 5.29
CA ASP A 37 -3.05 -13.90 6.74
C ASP A 37 -1.65 -13.57 7.27
N GLN A 38 -0.60 -13.96 6.54
CA GLN A 38 0.78 -13.60 6.89
C GLN A 38 0.99 -12.07 6.86
N ALA A 39 0.39 -11.39 5.88
CA ALA A 39 0.46 -9.94 5.80
C ALA A 39 -0.27 -9.25 6.97
N VAL A 40 -1.45 -9.73 7.34
CA VAL A 40 -2.18 -9.25 8.52
C VAL A 40 -1.36 -9.45 9.80
N LEU A 41 -0.73 -10.61 9.99
CA LEU A 41 0.15 -10.89 11.12
C LEU A 41 1.35 -9.94 11.18
N ALA A 42 1.97 -9.63 10.03
CA ALA A 42 3.06 -8.66 9.96
C ALA A 42 2.59 -7.25 10.33
N PHE A 43 1.41 -6.82 9.86
CA PHE A 43 0.84 -5.54 10.25
C PHE A 43 0.54 -5.46 11.76
N GLN A 44 0.03 -6.52 12.37
CA GLN A 44 -0.18 -6.56 13.82
C GLN A 44 1.12 -6.33 14.61
N LYS A 45 2.26 -6.79 14.07
CA LYS A 45 3.61 -6.55 14.64
C LYS A 45 4.18 -5.17 14.32
N GLY A 46 3.50 -4.35 13.52
CA GLY A 46 3.98 -3.06 13.05
C GLY A 46 5.02 -3.16 11.94
N GLU A 47 5.08 -4.28 11.22
CA GLU A 47 6.04 -4.49 10.14
C GLU A 47 5.45 -3.98 8.80
N PRO A 48 6.17 -3.09 8.07
CA PRO A 48 5.77 -2.74 6.71
C PRO A 48 6.07 -3.89 5.74
N ILE A 49 5.25 -4.00 4.70
CA ILE A 49 5.37 -5.04 3.67
C ILE A 49 5.68 -4.40 2.33
N PHE A 50 6.64 -5.00 1.63
CA PHE A 50 6.94 -4.70 0.24
C PHE A 50 6.05 -5.59 -0.62
N TRP A 51 5.00 -5.01 -1.19
CA TRP A 51 3.97 -5.70 -1.93
C TRP A 51 4.18 -5.55 -3.44
N ALA A 52 4.55 -6.65 -4.09
CA ALA A 52 4.74 -6.74 -5.53
C ALA A 52 3.91 -7.88 -6.11
N GLN A 53 2.87 -7.57 -6.87
CA GLN A 53 1.94 -8.54 -7.44
C GLN A 53 1.59 -8.19 -8.89
N GLY A 54 1.51 -9.22 -9.74
CA GLY A 54 1.10 -9.13 -11.14
C GLY A 54 1.81 -8.05 -11.96
N ARG A 55 1.10 -7.56 -12.98
CA ARG A 55 1.57 -6.51 -13.89
C ARG A 55 1.74 -5.19 -13.16
N MET A 56 2.80 -4.47 -13.47
CA MET A 56 3.08 -3.14 -12.93
C MET A 56 2.01 -2.13 -13.33
N GLU A 57 1.67 -1.21 -12.41
CA GLU A 57 0.73 -0.14 -12.71
C GLU A 57 1.29 0.92 -13.67
N TYR A 58 0.42 1.48 -14.50
CA TYR A 58 0.73 2.61 -15.35
C TYR A 58 0.58 3.93 -14.57
N GLY A 59 1.57 4.80 -14.72
CA GLY A 59 1.57 6.14 -14.12
C GLY A 59 2.44 6.24 -12.85
N PRO A 60 2.44 7.41 -12.19
CA PRO A 60 3.38 7.72 -11.12
C PRO A 60 2.94 7.24 -9.72
N ARG A 61 1.76 6.63 -9.60
CA ARG A 61 1.17 6.22 -8.32
C ARG A 61 1.23 4.71 -8.20
N ALA A 62 1.67 4.21 -7.05
CA ALA A 62 1.44 2.82 -6.71
C ALA A 62 0.02 2.65 -6.17
N LEU A 63 -0.69 1.70 -6.75
CA LEU A 63 -2.10 1.37 -6.60
C LEU A 63 -2.29 -0.12 -6.23
N GLY A 64 -1.28 -0.75 -5.62
CA GLY A 64 -1.35 -2.12 -5.13
C GLY A 64 -0.60 -3.16 -5.98
N HIS A 65 0.10 -2.75 -7.04
CA HIS A 65 0.92 -3.68 -7.84
C HIS A 65 2.39 -3.60 -7.46
N ARG A 66 2.91 -2.40 -7.17
CA ARG A 66 4.26 -2.13 -6.67
C ARG A 66 4.18 -1.14 -5.51
N SER A 67 3.73 -1.63 -4.36
CA SER A 67 3.46 -0.81 -3.18
C SER A 67 4.32 -1.21 -1.98
N ILE A 68 4.69 -0.24 -1.15
CA ILE A 68 5.07 -0.50 0.24
C ILE A 68 3.84 -0.17 1.07
N ILE A 69 3.40 -1.13 1.86
CA ILE A 69 2.16 -1.04 2.63
C ILE A 69 2.43 -1.23 4.11
N ALA A 70 1.69 -0.48 4.92
CA ALA A 70 1.83 -0.50 6.36
C ALA A 70 0.52 -0.10 7.04
N ARG A 71 0.51 -0.18 8.36
CA ARG A 71 -0.57 0.35 9.18
C ARG A 71 -0.76 1.85 8.97
N ALA A 72 -2.01 2.27 8.78
CA ALA A 72 -2.37 3.67 8.58
C ALA A 72 -2.51 4.45 9.90
N ASP A 73 -2.64 3.75 11.03
CA ASP A 73 -2.98 4.29 12.35
C ASP A 73 -1.75 4.63 13.22
N SER A 74 -0.53 4.62 12.67
CA SER A 74 0.70 4.93 13.43
C SER A 74 1.54 6.02 12.79
N THR A 75 1.84 7.04 13.59
CA THR A 75 2.79 8.11 13.26
C THR A 75 4.23 7.62 13.30
N GLU A 76 4.55 6.71 14.22
CA GLU A 76 5.89 6.15 14.37
C GLU A 76 6.28 5.33 13.13
N LEU A 77 5.33 4.56 12.58
CA LEU A 77 5.54 3.83 11.34
C LEU A 77 5.69 4.77 10.14
N LYS A 78 4.87 5.82 10.05
CA LYS A 78 5.04 6.87 9.03
C LYS A 78 6.45 7.46 9.09
N ASP A 79 6.90 7.86 10.26
CA ASP A 79 8.19 8.53 10.43
C ASP A 79 9.35 7.57 10.14
N ALA A 80 9.26 6.33 10.62
CA ALA A 80 10.22 5.28 10.30
C ALA A 80 10.31 5.02 8.79
N LEU A 81 9.16 4.94 8.09
CA LEU A 81 9.11 4.78 6.63
C LEU A 81 9.72 5.98 5.90
N ASN A 82 9.37 7.21 6.30
CA ASN A 82 9.91 8.43 5.70
C ASN A 82 11.42 8.54 5.87
N ILE A 83 11.94 8.29 7.07
CA ILE A 83 13.36 8.45 7.38
C ILE A 83 14.18 7.27 6.84
N ARG A 84 13.80 6.04 7.15
CA ARG A 84 14.63 4.85 6.90
C ARG A 84 14.53 4.35 5.46
N LEU A 85 13.31 4.27 4.91
CA LEU A 85 13.10 3.73 3.56
C LEU A 85 13.08 4.83 2.50
N LYS A 86 12.30 5.88 2.72
CA LYS A 86 12.08 6.91 1.69
C LYS A 86 13.11 8.01 1.70
N LYS A 87 13.92 8.16 2.76
CA LYS A 87 14.91 9.23 2.91
C LYS A 87 14.30 10.61 2.64
N ARG A 88 13.10 10.84 3.17
CA ARG A 88 12.30 12.07 3.03
C ARG A 88 12.17 12.77 4.38
N VAL A 89 11.78 14.03 4.33
CA VAL A 89 11.36 14.79 5.51
C VAL A 89 10.12 14.16 6.15
N TRP A 90 10.08 14.13 7.49
CA TRP A 90 9.09 13.40 8.29
C TRP A 90 7.63 13.80 8.01
N TYR A 91 7.39 15.07 7.67
CA TYR A 91 6.04 15.59 7.46
C TYR A 91 5.41 15.19 6.12
N GLN A 92 6.16 14.59 5.19
CA GLN A 92 5.56 14.18 3.92
C GLN A 92 4.46 13.13 4.15
N PRO A 93 3.23 13.40 3.68
CA PRO A 93 2.13 12.46 3.80
C PRO A 93 2.37 11.25 2.90
N PHE A 94 1.92 10.10 3.36
CA PHE A 94 1.64 8.96 2.48
C PHE A 94 0.19 9.00 2.01
N CYS A 95 -0.23 8.04 1.19
CA CYS A 95 -1.61 7.96 0.74
C CYS A 95 -2.28 6.76 1.43
N PRO A 96 -3.51 6.89 1.94
CA PRO A 96 -4.25 5.73 2.39
C PRO A 96 -4.79 4.94 1.19
N VAL A 97 -4.91 3.63 1.34
CA VAL A 97 -5.78 2.79 0.54
C VAL A 97 -6.90 2.28 1.44
N MET A 98 -8.15 2.33 0.98
CA MET A 98 -9.32 1.97 1.77
C MET A 98 -10.42 1.30 0.95
N LEU A 99 -11.27 0.52 1.61
CA LEU A 99 -12.53 0.03 1.03
C LEU A 99 -13.55 1.17 0.91
N ASP A 100 -14.45 1.08 -0.08
CA ASP A 100 -15.52 2.07 -0.30
C ASP A 100 -16.41 2.24 0.94
N SER A 101 -16.75 1.13 1.61
CA SER A 101 -17.49 1.16 2.87
C SER A 101 -16.79 1.99 3.96
N ASP A 102 -15.49 1.82 4.13
CA ASP A 102 -14.70 2.61 5.08
C ASP A 102 -14.56 4.08 4.62
N ALA A 103 -14.40 4.34 3.33
CA ALA A 103 -14.33 5.70 2.79
C ALA A 103 -15.58 6.54 3.16
N ARG A 104 -16.78 5.96 3.07
CA ARG A 104 -18.05 6.62 3.46
C ARG A 104 -18.10 6.98 4.94
N GLU A 105 -17.46 6.17 5.77
CA GLU A 105 -17.40 6.39 7.21
C GLU A 105 -16.32 7.40 7.59
N LEU A 106 -15.16 7.38 6.92
CA LEU A 106 -13.98 8.17 7.28
C LEU A 106 -13.94 9.57 6.65
N LEU A 107 -14.34 9.68 5.39
CA LEU A 107 -14.14 10.90 4.59
C LEU A 107 -15.34 11.85 4.70
N GLU A 108 -15.05 13.15 4.69
CA GLU A 108 -16.06 14.21 4.60
C GLU A 108 -16.51 14.38 3.14
N ASP A 109 -17.82 14.57 2.94
CA ASP A 109 -18.45 14.83 1.63
C ASP A 109 -18.12 13.83 0.51
N TYR A 110 -17.77 12.59 0.88
CA TYR A 110 -17.46 11.52 -0.06
C TYR A 110 -18.72 10.97 -0.75
N ARG A 111 -18.75 11.00 -2.08
CA ARG A 111 -19.91 10.61 -2.90
C ARG A 111 -19.66 9.40 -3.78
N GLU A 112 -18.49 9.32 -4.40
CA GLU A 112 -18.14 8.30 -5.38
C GLU A 112 -16.66 7.89 -5.27
N PRO A 113 -16.30 6.64 -5.62
CA PRO A 113 -14.94 6.15 -5.50
C PRO A 113 -13.96 6.75 -6.51
N PHE A 114 -12.82 7.19 -5.97
CA PHE A 114 -11.66 7.62 -6.73
C PHE A 114 -10.55 6.58 -6.57
N PRO A 115 -10.40 5.64 -7.52
CA PRO A 115 -9.48 4.51 -7.36
C PRO A 115 -8.01 4.85 -7.65
N PHE A 116 -7.70 6.07 -8.11
CA PHE A 116 -6.39 6.39 -8.69
C PHE A 116 -5.55 7.38 -7.88
N MET A 117 -5.93 7.68 -6.62
CA MET A 117 -5.24 8.68 -5.80
C MET A 117 -5.10 10.04 -6.51
N THR A 118 -6.17 10.53 -7.13
CA THR A 118 -6.18 11.81 -7.87
C THR A 118 -6.86 12.94 -7.12
N CYS A 119 -7.76 12.63 -6.17
CA CYS A 119 -8.56 13.61 -5.44
C CYS A 119 -8.27 13.56 -3.95
N ALA A 120 -8.09 14.73 -3.33
CA ALA A 120 -7.92 14.84 -1.89
C ALA A 120 -9.27 15.00 -1.19
N PHE A 121 -9.37 14.45 0.02
CA PHE A 121 -10.54 14.50 0.87
C PHE A 121 -10.14 14.94 2.27
N TRP A 122 -11.06 15.61 2.97
CA TRP A 122 -10.95 15.82 4.40
C TRP A 122 -11.36 14.55 5.14
N VAL A 123 -10.65 14.23 6.23
CA VAL A 123 -11.00 13.12 7.12
C VAL A 123 -11.72 13.66 8.34
N LYS A 124 -12.89 13.07 8.64
CA LYS A 124 -13.71 13.40 9.81
C LYS A 124 -12.83 13.38 11.05
N LYS A 125 -12.90 14.43 11.87
CA LYS A 125 -12.03 14.61 13.04
C LYS A 125 -12.01 13.39 13.98
N SER A 126 -13.16 12.75 14.19
CA SER A 126 -13.29 11.54 15.03
C SER A 126 -12.54 10.33 14.46
N GLU A 127 -12.41 10.23 13.13
CA GLU A 127 -11.83 9.09 12.45
C GLU A 127 -10.34 9.24 12.15
N ARG A 128 -9.77 10.45 12.32
CA ARG A 128 -8.35 10.73 12.07
C ARG A 128 -7.38 9.75 12.74
N PRO A 129 -7.60 9.26 13.98
CA PRO A 129 -6.70 8.29 14.59
C PRO A 129 -6.51 7.01 13.77
N SER A 130 -7.54 6.57 13.04
CA SER A 130 -7.47 5.34 12.22
C SER A 130 -6.56 5.45 10.98
N VAL A 131 -6.21 6.68 10.57
CA VAL A 131 -5.47 6.96 9.34
C VAL A 131 -4.36 8.00 9.52
N ILE A 132 -3.99 8.29 10.77
CA ILE A 132 -3.11 9.40 11.14
C ILE A 132 -1.74 9.36 10.43
N GLY A 133 -1.21 8.17 10.16
CA GLY A 133 0.04 7.95 9.42
C GLY A 133 -0.03 8.35 7.94
N THR A 134 -1.22 8.63 7.43
CA THR A 134 -1.46 9.00 6.01
C THR A 134 -1.98 10.43 5.83
N LEU A 135 -2.23 11.15 6.92
CA LEU A 135 -2.80 12.50 6.86
C LEU A 135 -1.73 13.55 6.55
N ASN A 136 -2.17 14.57 5.82
CA ASN A 136 -1.54 15.88 5.80
C ASN A 136 -1.70 16.59 7.15
N VAL A 137 -0.89 17.63 7.37
CA VAL A 137 -0.93 18.45 8.60
C VAL A 137 -2.30 19.08 8.83
N ASP A 138 -3.03 19.41 7.76
CA ASP A 138 -4.37 19.97 7.82
C ASP A 138 -5.46 18.91 8.14
N GLY A 139 -5.14 17.62 8.02
CA GLY A 139 -6.06 16.50 8.20
C GLY A 139 -6.74 16.02 6.92
N SER A 140 -6.28 16.49 5.75
CA SER A 140 -6.67 15.93 4.46
C SER A 140 -5.85 14.68 4.11
N CYS A 141 -6.34 13.85 3.20
CA CYS A 141 -5.60 12.73 2.63
C CYS A 141 -5.98 12.54 1.15
N ARG A 142 -5.19 11.76 0.42
CA ARG A 142 -5.49 11.42 -0.98
C ARG A 142 -5.60 9.91 -1.14
N PRO A 143 -6.81 9.34 -0.95
CA PRO A 143 -6.99 7.90 -0.88
C PRO A 143 -6.96 7.24 -2.26
N GLN A 144 -6.56 5.98 -2.27
CA GLN A 144 -7.03 5.00 -3.25
C GLN A 144 -8.25 4.31 -2.66
N ILE A 145 -9.36 4.31 -3.38
CA ILE A 145 -10.59 3.68 -2.92
C ILE A 145 -10.89 2.46 -3.77
N LEU A 146 -10.95 1.30 -3.12
CA LEU A 146 -11.29 0.02 -3.75
C LEU A 146 -12.74 -0.32 -3.44
N ALA A 147 -13.46 -0.86 -4.43
CA ALA A 147 -14.81 -1.37 -4.18
C ALA A 147 -14.76 -2.53 -3.16
N ASP A 148 -15.75 -2.63 -2.29
CA ASP A 148 -15.83 -3.76 -1.34
C ASP A 148 -15.87 -5.12 -2.04
N SER A 149 -16.41 -5.17 -3.27
CA SER A 149 -16.50 -6.35 -4.12
C SER A 149 -15.29 -6.58 -5.03
N ASP A 150 -14.25 -5.73 -4.95
CA ASP A 150 -13.05 -5.86 -5.78
C ASP A 150 -12.39 -7.24 -5.54
N PRO A 151 -12.19 -8.04 -6.61
CA PRO A 151 -11.69 -9.41 -6.49
C PRO A 151 -10.16 -9.48 -6.33
N SER A 152 -9.46 -8.35 -6.36
CA SER A 152 -8.00 -8.33 -6.22
C SER A 152 -7.56 -8.81 -4.84
N GLY A 153 -6.37 -9.42 -4.80
CA GLY A 153 -5.72 -9.77 -3.54
C GLY A 153 -5.43 -8.55 -2.66
N TYR A 154 -5.37 -7.35 -3.26
CA TYR A 154 -5.18 -6.10 -2.52
C TYR A 154 -6.45 -5.69 -1.74
N ALA A 155 -7.62 -5.78 -2.36
CA ALA A 155 -8.89 -5.59 -1.68
C ALA A 155 -9.17 -6.72 -0.66
N GLU A 156 -8.77 -7.96 -0.96
CA GLU A 156 -8.84 -9.07 -0.02
C GLU A 156 -8.02 -8.79 1.24
N LEU A 157 -6.80 -8.27 1.09
CA LEU A 157 -5.96 -7.85 2.20
C LEU A 157 -6.62 -6.80 3.08
N LEU A 158 -7.27 -5.79 2.49
CA LEU A 158 -8.00 -4.77 3.26
C LEU A 158 -9.20 -5.36 4.00
N ARG A 159 -9.95 -6.27 3.36
CA ARG A 159 -11.07 -6.97 4.02
C ARG A 159 -10.57 -7.83 5.19
N ALA A 160 -9.45 -8.53 5.03
CA ALA A 160 -8.85 -9.31 6.10
C ALA A 160 -8.35 -8.41 7.23
N TRP A 161 -7.64 -7.32 6.92
CA TRP A 161 -7.22 -6.34 7.90
C TRP A 161 -8.39 -5.72 8.66
N LYS A 162 -9.49 -5.39 7.97
CA LYS A 162 -10.73 -4.89 8.59
C LYS A 162 -11.29 -5.83 9.63
N LYS A 163 -11.31 -7.15 9.37
CA LYS A 163 -11.79 -8.15 10.34
C LYS A 163 -10.99 -8.12 11.65
N THR A 164 -9.71 -7.79 11.57
CA THR A 164 -8.80 -7.78 12.73
C THR A 164 -8.73 -6.42 13.42
N HIS A 165 -8.79 -5.33 12.67
CA HIS A 165 -8.50 -3.97 13.14
C HIS A 165 -9.72 -3.03 13.10
N GLY A 166 -10.87 -3.51 12.63
CA GLY A 166 -12.12 -2.75 12.53
C GLY A 166 -12.23 -1.85 11.29
N ARG A 167 -11.10 -1.46 10.69
CA ARG A 167 -11.04 -0.60 9.49
C ARG A 167 -10.28 -1.25 8.35
N GLY A 168 -10.86 -1.25 7.15
CA GLY A 168 -10.23 -1.74 5.93
C GLY A 168 -9.31 -0.70 5.30
N VAL A 169 -8.36 -0.18 6.07
CA VAL A 169 -7.49 0.93 5.64
C VAL A 169 -6.02 0.63 5.93
N LEU A 170 -5.17 0.88 4.95
CA LEU A 170 -3.71 0.75 5.05
C LEU A 170 -3.04 1.99 4.47
N LEU A 171 -1.81 2.25 4.91
CA LEU A 171 -0.90 3.18 4.27
C LEU A 171 -0.37 2.53 2.99
N ASN A 172 -0.33 3.28 1.89
CA ASN A 172 0.25 2.88 0.62
C ASN A 172 1.26 3.94 0.14
N THR A 173 2.43 3.48 -0.30
CA THR A 173 3.42 4.29 -0.99
C THR A 173 4.11 3.51 -2.10
N SER A 174 4.78 4.22 -3.01
CA SER A 174 5.47 3.63 -4.16
C SER A 174 6.55 2.63 -3.72
N LEU A 175 6.64 1.48 -4.37
CA LEU A 175 7.76 0.57 -4.20
C LEU A 175 8.90 0.99 -5.13
N ASN A 176 9.80 1.80 -4.61
CA ASN A 176 10.95 2.34 -5.31
C ASN A 176 12.06 2.73 -4.35
N VAL A 177 13.29 2.75 -4.88
CA VAL A 177 14.42 3.47 -4.28
C VAL A 177 14.17 4.97 -4.42
N HIS A 178 14.58 5.76 -3.42
CA HIS A 178 14.45 7.21 -3.48
C HIS A 178 15.11 7.78 -4.75
N GLY A 179 14.35 8.58 -5.51
CA GLY A 179 14.82 9.17 -6.77
C GLY A 179 14.64 8.28 -8.01
N GLU A 180 14.21 7.03 -7.84
CA GLU A 180 14.03 6.08 -8.95
C GLU A 180 12.55 5.82 -9.28
N PRO A 181 12.26 5.30 -10.48
CA PRO A 181 10.91 4.83 -10.85
C PRO A 181 10.44 3.67 -9.96
N LEU A 182 9.16 3.30 -10.11
CA LEU A 182 8.61 2.09 -9.52
C LEU A 182 9.41 0.85 -9.96
N ALA A 183 9.61 -0.10 -9.05
CA ALA A 183 10.34 -1.32 -9.31
C ALA A 183 9.61 -2.18 -10.38
N SER A 184 10.33 -2.53 -11.44
CA SER A 184 9.75 -3.28 -12.57
C SER A 184 10.20 -4.73 -12.58
N THR A 185 11.40 -5.02 -12.09
CA THR A 185 12.04 -6.34 -12.10
C THR A 185 12.30 -6.84 -10.68
N VAL A 186 12.59 -8.14 -10.54
CA VAL A 186 12.96 -8.73 -9.23
C VAL A 186 14.28 -8.13 -8.72
N GLU A 187 15.20 -7.80 -9.62
CA GLU A 187 16.41 -7.05 -9.32
C GLU A 187 16.11 -5.68 -8.68
N ASP A 188 15.13 -4.94 -9.22
CA ASP A 188 14.72 -3.65 -8.68
C ASP A 188 14.08 -3.80 -7.29
N LEU A 189 13.24 -4.83 -7.10
CA LEU A 189 12.63 -5.13 -5.80
C LEU A 189 13.69 -5.34 -4.72
N LYS A 190 14.77 -6.06 -5.06
CA LYS A 190 15.89 -6.28 -4.15
C LYS A 190 16.61 -4.97 -3.82
N ARG A 191 16.78 -4.05 -4.78
CA ARG A 191 17.43 -2.76 -4.52
C ARG A 191 16.61 -1.87 -3.58
N ALA A 192 15.29 -2.05 -3.56
CA ALA A 192 14.40 -1.36 -2.64
C ALA A 192 14.41 -1.96 -1.22
N PHE A 193 14.81 -3.22 -1.08
CA PHE A 193 14.92 -3.96 0.19
C PHE A 193 16.15 -3.53 1.01
#